data_AF-A0AAE0ZN04-F1
#
_entry.id   AF-A0AAE0ZN04-F1
#
_cell.length_a   1.000
_cell.length_b   1.000
_cell.length_c   1.000
_cell.angle_alpha   90.00
_cell.angle_beta   90.00
_cell.angle_gamma   90.00
#
_symmetry.space_group_name_H-M   'P 1'
#
loop_
_entity.id
_entity.type
_entity.pdbx_description
1 polymer ?
#
loop_
_entity_poly.entity_id
_entity_poly.type
_entity_poly.pdbx_seq_one_letter_code
_entity_poly.pdbx_strand_id
1 'polypeptide(L)'
;MRPEISKVMRHIYPDLKDHSVVSSYEHIRGVSKDVFFINHTELESSVEDTRSKSNNFEASYVTKLCSYLLFQGYDPSQITILATYTGQVLAIKRMKECRVHINVRITSVDNFQGEENDIIILSLVRSNEGKAIGFLKVDNRVCVALSRAKKGLFIIGNFELLSSQSALWRKILSTARSEGIVGDGLPVTVGTNVLEHVDGVKISQSAHNIERESSTPGLVDIKKQFNVIENLQHSPARIIVVLFLKVDTNARALAADS
;
A
#
# COMPACT_ATOMS: atom_id res chain seq x y z
N MET A 1 1.63 -15.10 -11.40
CA MET A 1 0.84 -14.08 -10.69
C MET A 1 -0.60 -14.54 -10.58
N ARG A 2 -1.35 -14.10 -9.56
CA ARG A 2 -2.79 -14.36 -9.43
C ARG A 2 -3.60 -13.99 -10.69
N PRO A 3 -4.74 -14.66 -10.95
CA PRO A 3 -5.62 -14.36 -12.09
C PRO A 3 -6.12 -12.91 -12.16
N GLU A 4 -6.35 -12.26 -11.01
CA GLU A 4 -6.78 -10.86 -10.94
C GLU A 4 -5.71 -9.91 -11.49
N ILE A 5 -4.43 -10.21 -11.24
CA ILE A 5 -3.29 -9.47 -11.79
C ILE A 5 -3.16 -9.78 -13.28
N SER A 6 -3.20 -11.06 -13.67
CA SER A 6 -3.02 -11.46 -15.07
C SER A 6 -4.13 -10.93 -15.97
N LYS A 7 -5.36 -10.78 -15.46
CA LYS A 7 -6.49 -10.17 -16.17
C LYS A 7 -6.21 -8.73 -16.59
N VAL A 8 -5.55 -7.94 -15.74
CA VAL A 8 -5.07 -6.61 -16.12
C VAL A 8 -3.93 -6.70 -17.13
N MET A 9 -2.99 -7.64 -16.92
CA MET A 9 -1.84 -7.83 -17.82
C MET A 9 -2.21 -8.30 -19.23
N ARG A 10 -3.39 -8.91 -19.44
CA ARG A 10 -3.86 -9.33 -20.76
C ARG A 10 -4.06 -8.18 -21.76
N HIS A 11 -4.16 -6.94 -21.28
CA HIS A 11 -4.13 -5.76 -22.17
C HIS A 11 -2.76 -5.53 -22.82
N ILE A 12 -1.70 -6.09 -22.24
CA ILE A 12 -0.32 -6.04 -22.72
C ILE A 12 0.05 -7.37 -23.39
N TYR A 13 -0.36 -8.50 -22.81
CA TYR A 13 -0.12 -9.85 -23.31
C TYR A 13 -1.44 -10.62 -23.49
N PRO A 14 -2.13 -10.47 -24.63
CA PRO A 14 -3.46 -11.07 -24.85
C PRO A 14 -3.50 -12.59 -24.64
N ASP A 15 -2.42 -13.29 -24.99
CA ASP A 15 -2.31 -14.75 -24.93
C ASP A 15 -1.87 -15.28 -23.55
N LEU A 16 -1.78 -14.41 -22.52
CA LEU A 16 -1.35 -14.80 -21.18
C LEU A 16 -2.32 -15.79 -20.52
N LYS A 17 -1.81 -16.98 -20.22
CA LYS A 17 -2.52 -18.08 -19.54
C LYS A 17 -2.09 -18.21 -18.09
N ASP A 18 -3.05 -18.50 -17.23
CA ASP A 18 -2.79 -18.76 -15.80
C ASP A 18 -2.50 -20.24 -15.59
N HIS A 19 -1.42 -20.54 -14.85
CA HIS A 19 -1.18 -21.90 -14.37
C HIS A 19 -2.06 -22.20 -13.15
N SER A 20 -2.57 -23.42 -13.00
CA SER A 20 -3.51 -23.79 -11.92
C SER A 20 -3.02 -23.40 -10.51
N VAL A 21 -1.72 -23.54 -10.26
CA VAL A 21 -1.06 -23.19 -8.98
C VAL A 21 -1.31 -21.74 -8.52
N VAL A 22 -1.52 -20.78 -9.43
CA VAL A 22 -1.72 -19.38 -9.03
C VAL A 22 -3.12 -19.14 -8.47
N SER A 23 -4.05 -20.07 -8.70
CA SER A 23 -5.42 -20.00 -8.18
C SER A 23 -5.49 -20.45 -6.72
N SER A 24 -4.48 -21.16 -6.23
CA SER A 24 -4.42 -21.67 -4.85
C SER A 24 -3.59 -20.78 -3.91
N TYR A 25 -3.16 -19.60 -4.36
CA TYR A 25 -2.48 -18.66 -3.47
C TYR A 25 -3.43 -18.19 -2.34
N GLU A 26 -2.89 -17.96 -1.15
CA GLU A 26 -3.63 -17.41 -0.01
C GLU A 26 -3.93 -15.92 -0.16
N HIS A 27 -5.15 -15.51 0.17
CA HIS A 27 -5.57 -14.11 0.11
C HIS A 27 -4.73 -13.22 1.03
N ILE A 28 -4.59 -11.94 0.67
CA ILE A 28 -3.82 -10.99 1.45
C ILE A 28 -4.57 -10.66 2.74
N ARG A 29 -3.90 -10.85 3.88
CA ARG A 29 -4.44 -10.62 5.23
C ARG A 29 -4.76 -9.14 5.42
N GLY A 30 -5.89 -8.86 6.06
CA GLY A 30 -6.32 -7.52 6.42
C GLY A 30 -6.93 -6.69 5.27
N VAL A 31 -7.07 -7.24 4.07
CA VAL A 31 -7.71 -6.54 2.95
C VAL A 31 -8.84 -7.39 2.37
N SER A 32 -9.79 -6.74 1.72
CA SER A 32 -10.90 -7.42 1.03
C SER A 32 -10.59 -7.74 -0.43
N LYS A 33 -9.50 -7.19 -0.97
CA LYS A 33 -9.06 -7.35 -2.36
C LYS A 33 -7.55 -7.52 -2.41
N ASP A 34 -7.08 -8.54 -3.12
CA ASP A 34 -5.64 -8.82 -3.31
C ASP A 34 -4.99 -7.89 -4.34
N VAL A 35 -5.79 -7.35 -5.26
CA VAL A 35 -5.39 -6.37 -6.26
C VAL A 35 -6.27 -5.15 -6.09
N PHE A 36 -5.67 -3.96 -5.96
CA PHE A 36 -6.45 -2.73 -5.82
C PHE A 36 -5.72 -1.50 -6.37
N PHE A 37 -6.47 -0.63 -7.03
CA PHE A 37 -6.05 0.64 -7.61
C PHE A 37 -6.57 1.76 -6.72
N ILE A 38 -5.67 2.38 -5.94
CA ILE A 38 -5.96 3.50 -5.05
C ILE A 38 -5.82 4.80 -5.83
N ASN A 39 -6.95 5.41 -6.15
CA ASN A 39 -7.01 6.64 -6.92
C ASN A 39 -6.80 7.88 -6.05
N HIS A 40 -6.17 8.92 -6.61
CA HIS A 40 -6.10 10.25 -6.00
C HIS A 40 -5.80 11.33 -7.05
N THR A 41 -5.98 12.59 -6.70
CA THR A 41 -5.65 13.75 -7.56
C THR A 41 -4.54 14.64 -6.99
N GLU A 42 -3.91 14.26 -5.88
CA GLU A 42 -2.80 15.01 -5.25
C GLU A 42 -1.64 15.27 -6.22
N LEU A 43 -1.23 16.53 -6.33
CA LEU A 43 -0.22 16.96 -7.29
C LEU A 43 1.18 16.45 -6.95
N GLU A 44 1.95 16.14 -7.99
CA GLU A 44 3.36 15.81 -7.88
C GLU A 44 4.18 17.04 -7.49
N SER A 45 5.22 16.84 -6.69
CA SER A 45 6.25 17.85 -6.46
C SER A 45 7.34 17.73 -7.53
N SER A 46 7.84 18.87 -7.99
CA SER A 46 9.03 18.95 -8.82
C SER A 46 10.12 19.73 -8.09
N VAL A 47 11.33 19.16 -8.05
CA VAL A 47 12.54 19.96 -7.84
C VAL A 47 12.91 20.49 -9.23
N GLU A 48 12.97 21.81 -9.37
CA GLU A 48 13.48 22.46 -10.59
C GLU A 48 14.83 21.83 -10.94
N ASP A 49 14.99 21.46 -12.21
CA ASP A 49 16.22 20.90 -12.80
C ASP A 49 16.55 19.41 -12.62
N THR A 50 15.64 18.57 -12.08
CA THR A 50 15.85 17.11 -12.09
C THR A 50 14.72 16.33 -12.78
N ARG A 51 15.07 15.24 -13.48
CA ARG A 51 14.12 14.20 -13.94
C ARG A 51 13.43 13.46 -12.76
N SER A 52 13.69 13.87 -11.52
CA SER A 52 13.22 13.21 -10.30
C SER A 52 11.86 13.78 -9.90
N LYS A 53 10.80 13.08 -10.28
CA LYS A 53 9.43 13.37 -9.83
C LYS A 53 9.16 12.65 -8.52
N SER A 54 8.39 13.27 -7.64
CA SER A 54 7.90 12.67 -6.41
C SER A 54 6.49 13.14 -6.09
N ASN A 55 5.77 12.38 -5.29
CA ASN A 55 4.44 12.71 -4.81
C ASN A 55 4.40 12.35 -3.33
N ASN A 56 4.32 13.37 -2.46
CA ASN A 56 4.38 13.19 -1.00
C ASN A 56 3.15 12.44 -0.47
N PHE A 57 1.98 12.65 -1.07
CA PHE A 57 0.78 11.89 -0.72
C PHE A 57 0.98 10.41 -1.01
N GLU A 58 1.41 10.06 -2.23
CA GLU A 58 1.68 8.66 -2.57
C GLU A 58 2.77 8.06 -1.67
N ALA A 59 3.83 8.82 -1.40
CA ALA A 59 4.93 8.35 -0.55
C ALA A 59 4.46 8.07 0.88
N SER A 60 3.57 8.90 1.44
CA SER A 60 2.96 8.67 2.75
C SER A 60 2.04 7.45 2.71
N TYR A 61 1.20 7.35 1.68
CA TYR A 61 0.24 6.26 1.52
C TYR A 61 0.92 4.89 1.43
N VAL A 62 1.91 4.72 0.54
CA VAL A 62 2.60 3.43 0.37
C VAL A 62 3.35 3.01 1.63
N THR A 63 3.87 3.99 2.37
CA THR A 63 4.59 3.77 3.62
C THR A 63 3.65 3.30 4.73
N LYS A 64 2.48 3.93 4.85
CA LYS A 64 1.42 3.54 5.79
C LYS A 64 0.84 2.16 5.44
N LEU A 65 0.57 1.91 4.15
CA LEU A 65 0.07 0.62 3.69
C LEU A 65 1.08 -0.51 3.94
N CYS A 66 2.37 -0.28 3.68
CA CYS A 66 3.40 -1.25 3.99
C CYS A 66 3.44 -1.56 5.49
N SER A 67 3.39 -0.54 6.35
CA SER A 67 3.36 -0.76 7.80
C SER A 67 2.13 -1.54 8.23
N TYR A 68 0.96 -1.23 7.66
CA TYR A 68 -0.27 -1.97 7.90
C TYR A 68 -0.09 -3.46 7.58
N LEU A 69 0.47 -3.80 6.42
CA LEU A 69 0.71 -5.20 6.04
C LEU A 69 1.73 -5.89 6.95
N LEU A 70 2.79 -5.20 7.37
CA LEU A 70 3.72 -5.73 8.38
C LEU A 70 2.99 -6.04 9.70
N PHE A 71 2.05 -5.18 10.13
CA PHE A 71 1.19 -5.44 11.29
C PHE A 71 0.22 -6.61 11.11
N GLN A 72 -0.14 -6.97 9.86
CA GLN A 72 -0.87 -8.21 9.57
C GLN A 72 0.02 -9.47 9.66
N GLY A 73 1.30 -9.32 10.02
CA GLY A 73 2.24 -10.41 10.23
C GLY A 73 2.97 -10.86 8.97
N TYR A 74 3.03 -10.03 7.92
CA TYR A 74 3.88 -10.31 6.76
C TYR A 74 5.35 -10.03 7.08
N ASP A 75 6.24 -10.89 6.62
CA ASP A 75 7.67 -10.66 6.73
C ASP A 75 8.10 -9.54 5.75
N PRO A 76 9.03 -8.64 6.13
CA PRO A 76 9.52 -7.59 5.25
C PRO A 76 10.01 -8.07 3.88
N SER A 77 10.59 -9.28 3.81
CA SER A 77 11.09 -9.86 2.55
C SER A 77 9.98 -10.18 1.55
N GLN A 78 8.72 -10.35 2.01
CA GLN A 78 7.57 -10.64 1.18
C GLN A 78 6.97 -9.39 0.51
N ILE A 79 7.42 -8.19 0.90
CA ILE A 79 6.88 -6.92 0.44
C ILE A 79 7.97 -6.13 -0.29
N THR A 80 7.64 -5.63 -1.48
CA THR A 80 8.45 -4.62 -2.17
C THR A 80 7.62 -3.38 -2.44
N ILE A 81 8.17 -2.20 -2.13
CA ILE A 81 7.65 -0.91 -2.60
C ILE A 81 8.38 -0.52 -3.88
N LEU A 82 7.62 -0.36 -4.96
CA LEU A 82 8.11 0.10 -6.26
C LEU A 82 7.65 1.53 -6.51
N ALA A 83 8.52 2.32 -7.13
CA ALA A 83 8.17 3.63 -7.65
C ALA A 83 8.67 3.81 -9.08
N THR A 84 7.92 4.56 -9.90
CA THR A 84 8.29 4.83 -11.29
C THR A 84 9.39 5.88 -11.44
N TYR A 85 9.72 6.61 -10.38
CA TYR A 85 10.74 7.65 -10.35
C TYR A 85 11.68 7.49 -9.17
N THR A 86 12.98 7.68 -9.40
CA THR A 86 14.00 7.66 -8.33
C THR A 86 13.76 8.75 -7.28
N GLY A 87 13.23 9.92 -7.69
CA GLY A 87 12.84 10.97 -6.75
C GLY A 87 11.82 10.48 -5.72
N GLN A 88 10.87 9.66 -6.16
CA GLN A 88 9.89 9.04 -5.28
C GLN A 88 10.50 7.96 -4.37
N VAL A 89 11.43 7.15 -4.88
CA VAL A 89 12.17 6.19 -4.03
C VAL A 89 12.84 6.92 -2.87
N LEU A 90 13.48 8.05 -3.15
CA LEU A 90 14.11 8.89 -2.11
C LEU A 90 13.08 9.51 -1.17
N ALA A 91 11.93 9.96 -1.69
CA ALA A 91 10.84 10.51 -0.87
C ALA A 91 10.30 9.47 0.11
N ILE A 92 10.01 8.25 -0.35
CA ILE A 92 9.55 7.13 0.48
C ILE A 92 10.60 6.79 1.54
N LYS A 93 11.89 6.70 1.16
CA LYS A 93 12.99 6.42 2.11
C LYS A 93 13.18 7.51 3.18
N ARG A 94 12.71 8.74 2.94
CA ARG A 94 12.76 9.84 3.93
C ARG A 94 11.58 9.85 4.89
N MET A 95 10.51 9.09 4.63
CA MET A 95 9.32 9.09 5.48
C MET A 95 9.65 8.53 6.86
N LYS A 96 9.70 9.37 7.89
CA LYS A 96 10.06 8.96 9.27
C LYS A 96 8.93 8.20 9.99
N GLU A 97 7.73 8.26 9.45
CA GLU A 97 6.50 7.93 10.17
C GLU A 97 6.19 6.44 10.32
N CYS A 98 7.08 5.52 9.93
CA CYS A 98 6.72 4.11 9.81
C CYS A 98 7.91 3.13 9.88
N ARG A 99 7.65 1.90 10.35
CA ARG A 99 8.62 0.79 10.44
C ARG A 99 9.09 0.22 9.08
N VAL A 100 8.68 0.83 7.96
CA VAL A 100 9.01 0.38 6.59
C VAL A 100 10.53 0.29 6.35
N HIS A 101 11.34 1.03 7.10
CA HIS A 101 12.80 1.02 6.96
C HIS A 101 13.48 -0.25 7.50
N ILE A 102 12.74 -1.14 8.16
CA ILE A 102 13.30 -2.43 8.59
C ILE A 102 13.12 -3.43 7.46
N ASN A 103 14.14 -3.56 6.61
CA ASN A 103 14.34 -4.63 5.64
C ASN A 103 13.32 -4.77 4.49
N VAL A 104 12.36 -3.87 4.35
CA VAL A 104 11.49 -3.83 3.15
C VAL A 104 12.28 -3.27 1.97
N ARG A 105 12.19 -3.92 0.81
CA ARG A 105 12.86 -3.42 -0.39
C ARG A 105 12.08 -2.23 -0.98
N ILE A 106 12.78 -1.11 -1.16
CA ILE A 106 12.25 0.11 -1.80
C ILE A 106 13.15 0.46 -2.98
N THR A 107 12.63 0.35 -4.20
CA THR A 107 13.43 0.58 -5.42
C THR A 107 12.57 1.11 -6.58
N SER A 108 13.24 1.58 -7.63
CA SER A 108 12.55 1.99 -8.86
C SER A 108 12.15 0.77 -9.69
N VAL A 109 11.12 0.92 -10.53
CA VAL A 109 10.68 -0.12 -11.47
C VAL A 109 11.82 -0.57 -12.40
N ASP A 110 12.62 0.36 -12.92
CA ASP A 110 13.75 0.05 -13.80
C ASP A 110 14.81 -0.82 -13.10
N ASN A 111 14.98 -0.67 -11.78
CA ASN A 111 15.93 -1.45 -10.97
C ASN A 111 15.36 -2.77 -10.42
N PHE A 112 14.15 -3.16 -10.84
CA PHE A 112 13.46 -4.38 -10.38
C PHE A 112 13.11 -5.32 -11.56
N GLN A 113 13.80 -5.16 -12.69
CA GLN A 113 13.55 -5.97 -13.88
C GLN A 113 13.97 -7.43 -13.66
N GLY A 114 13.10 -8.37 -14.05
CA GLY A 114 13.36 -9.81 -13.90
C GLY A 114 13.11 -10.36 -12.50
N GLU A 115 12.76 -9.49 -11.55
CA GLU A 115 12.44 -9.87 -10.18
C GLU A 115 10.93 -9.92 -9.96
N GLU A 116 10.49 -10.64 -8.93
CA GLU A 116 9.11 -10.74 -8.47
C GLU A 116 9.07 -10.81 -6.94
N ASN A 117 7.95 -10.40 -6.32
CA ASN A 117 7.72 -10.59 -4.90
C ASN A 117 6.26 -10.99 -4.61
N ASP A 118 6.00 -11.53 -3.42
CA ASP A 118 4.66 -11.91 -2.98
C ASP A 118 3.70 -10.71 -3.03
N ILE A 119 4.12 -9.57 -2.47
CA ILE A 119 3.31 -8.34 -2.43
C ILE A 119 4.10 -7.17 -3.01
N ILE A 120 3.49 -6.47 -3.96
CA ILE A 120 4.01 -5.23 -4.53
C ILE A 120 3.08 -4.06 -4.17
N ILE A 121 3.68 -3.00 -3.63
CA ILE A 121 3.03 -1.70 -3.47
C ILE A 121 3.68 -0.74 -4.47
N LEU A 122 2.92 -0.24 -5.43
CA LEU A 122 3.41 0.54 -6.56
C LEU A 122 2.93 1.99 -6.50
N SER A 123 3.86 2.94 -6.46
CA SER A 123 3.60 4.38 -6.60
C SER A 123 3.88 4.84 -8.04
N LEU A 124 2.86 5.41 -8.69
CA LEU A 124 2.93 5.88 -10.08
C LEU A 124 3.40 7.33 -10.21
N VAL A 125 3.30 8.13 -9.14
CA VAL A 125 3.82 9.50 -8.97
C VAL A 125 3.10 10.58 -9.75
N ARG A 126 2.76 10.32 -11.03
CA ARG A 126 2.37 11.38 -11.97
C ARG A 126 0.98 11.92 -11.66
N SER A 127 0.94 13.21 -11.37
CA SER A 127 -0.27 13.99 -11.16
C SER A 127 0.08 15.47 -11.34
N ASN A 128 -0.29 16.05 -12.48
CA ASN A 128 0.08 17.43 -12.84
C ASN A 128 -0.91 18.04 -13.82
N GLU A 129 -0.97 19.37 -13.83
CA GLU A 129 -1.87 20.14 -14.71
C GLU A 129 -1.47 20.04 -16.19
N GLY A 130 -0.17 19.89 -16.48
CA GLY A 130 0.36 19.74 -17.84
C GLY A 130 0.01 18.41 -18.52
N LYS A 131 -0.79 17.56 -17.86
CA LYS A 131 -1.24 16.24 -18.34
C LYS A 131 -0.08 15.34 -18.82
N ALA A 132 1.10 15.47 -18.22
CA ALA A 132 2.28 14.72 -18.61
C ALA A 132 2.43 13.46 -17.75
N ILE A 133 2.44 12.28 -18.38
CA ILE A 133 2.59 11.00 -17.67
C ILE A 133 3.97 10.34 -17.86
N GLY A 134 4.83 10.92 -18.70
CA GLY A 134 6.24 10.56 -18.84
C GLY A 134 6.50 9.05 -18.94
N PHE A 135 7.16 8.49 -17.92
CA PHE A 135 7.53 7.07 -17.78
C PHE A 135 6.36 6.12 -18.09
N LEU A 136 5.15 6.53 -17.72
CA LEU A 136 3.93 5.74 -17.81
C LEU A 136 3.32 5.70 -19.22
N LYS A 137 3.90 6.42 -20.21
CA LYS A 137 3.55 6.29 -21.63
C LYS A 137 4.18 5.07 -22.29
N VAL A 138 5.23 4.48 -21.68
CA VAL A 138 6.00 3.40 -22.30
C VAL A 138 5.43 2.06 -21.83
N ASP A 139 4.76 1.35 -22.74
CA ASP A 139 4.04 0.10 -22.42
C ASP A 139 4.94 -0.97 -21.79
N ASN A 140 6.19 -1.10 -22.24
CA ASN A 140 7.16 -2.04 -21.64
C ASN A 140 7.45 -1.72 -20.16
N ARG A 141 7.43 -0.44 -19.78
CA ARG A 141 7.65 -0.05 -18.38
C ARG A 141 6.42 -0.27 -17.52
N VAL A 142 5.22 -0.04 -18.09
CA VAL A 142 3.94 -0.38 -17.45
C VAL A 142 3.84 -1.88 -17.22
N CYS A 143 4.22 -2.68 -18.22
CA CYS A 143 4.34 -4.13 -18.13
C CYS A 143 5.21 -4.54 -16.94
N VAL A 144 6.44 -4.00 -16.87
CA VAL A 144 7.32 -4.30 -15.76
C VAL A 144 6.64 -3.94 -14.45
N ALA A 145 6.11 -2.73 -14.28
CA ALA A 145 5.52 -2.29 -13.03
C ALA A 145 4.35 -3.19 -12.53
N LEU A 146 3.48 -3.63 -13.43
CA LEU A 146 2.27 -4.39 -13.09
C LEU A 146 2.51 -5.90 -12.93
N SER A 147 3.59 -6.44 -13.50
CA SER A 147 3.82 -7.89 -13.53
C SER A 147 4.69 -8.43 -12.39
N ARG A 148 5.08 -7.60 -11.42
CA ARG A 148 6.04 -8.00 -10.36
C ARG A 148 5.42 -8.71 -9.16
N ALA A 149 4.10 -8.62 -9.02
CA ALA A 149 3.38 -9.20 -7.90
C ALA A 149 2.98 -10.65 -8.19
N LYS A 150 3.23 -11.53 -7.22
CA LYS A 150 2.74 -12.91 -7.27
C LYS A 150 1.35 -13.04 -6.67
N LYS A 151 1.16 -12.47 -5.47
CA LYS A 151 -0.05 -12.64 -4.64
C LYS A 151 -0.84 -11.34 -4.46
N GLY A 152 -0.17 -10.22 -4.16
CA GLY A 152 -0.84 -8.94 -3.87
C GLY A 152 -0.27 -7.77 -4.67
N LEU A 153 -1.13 -6.95 -5.27
CA LEU A 153 -0.74 -5.78 -6.06
C LEU A 153 -1.58 -4.55 -5.67
N PHE A 154 -0.95 -3.59 -5.02
CA PHE A 154 -1.59 -2.34 -4.61
C PHE A 154 -0.96 -1.18 -5.35
N ILE A 155 -1.73 -0.46 -6.16
CA ILE A 155 -1.22 0.59 -7.05
C ILE A 155 -1.83 1.91 -6.65
N ILE A 156 -1.00 2.91 -6.40
CA ILE A 156 -1.42 4.26 -6.02
C ILE A 156 -1.07 5.19 -7.19
N GLY A 157 -2.04 5.98 -7.65
CA GLY A 157 -1.82 6.98 -8.70
C GLY A 157 -3.06 7.77 -9.09
N ASN A 158 -2.85 8.77 -9.95
CA ASN A 158 -3.93 9.54 -10.56
C ASN A 158 -4.42 8.87 -11.86
N PHE A 159 -5.43 8.01 -11.74
CA PHE A 159 -5.89 7.18 -12.86
C PHE A 159 -6.72 7.95 -13.89
N GLU A 160 -7.38 9.05 -13.51
CA GLU A 160 -8.03 9.97 -14.45
C GLU A 160 -7.00 10.58 -15.40
N LEU A 161 -5.88 11.07 -14.86
CA LEU A 161 -4.79 11.58 -15.67
C LEU A 161 -4.24 10.49 -16.60
N LEU A 162 -3.91 9.30 -16.06
CA LEU A 162 -3.30 8.23 -16.83
C LEU A 162 -4.20 7.71 -17.96
N SER A 163 -5.48 7.48 -17.69
CA SER A 163 -6.45 7.00 -18.68
C SER A 163 -6.77 8.04 -19.76
N SER A 164 -6.67 9.34 -19.43
CA SER A 164 -6.81 10.41 -20.42
C SER A 164 -5.63 10.47 -21.39
N GLN A 165 -4.44 10.08 -20.95
CA GLN A 165 -3.18 10.24 -21.69
C GLN A 165 -2.63 8.96 -22.32
N SER A 166 -3.17 7.79 -21.99
CA SER A 166 -2.75 6.51 -22.56
C SER A 166 -3.93 5.56 -22.80
N ALA A 167 -3.99 5.01 -24.01
CA ALA A 167 -4.98 4.01 -24.38
C ALA A 167 -4.83 2.71 -23.57
N LEU A 168 -3.59 2.31 -23.26
CA LEU A 168 -3.32 1.15 -22.42
C LEU A 168 -3.88 1.36 -21.00
N TRP A 169 -3.55 2.48 -20.37
CA TRP A 169 -4.08 2.81 -19.03
C TRP A 169 -5.60 2.93 -19.01
N ARG A 170 -6.22 3.40 -20.10
CA ARG A 170 -7.67 3.42 -20.23
C ARG A 170 -8.28 2.02 -20.23
N LYS A 171 -7.69 1.07 -20.96
CA LYS A 171 -8.13 -0.34 -20.97
C LYS A 171 -7.94 -1.00 -19.60
N ILE A 172 -6.78 -0.80 -18.99
CA ILE A 172 -6.46 -1.27 -17.63
C ILE A 172 -7.48 -0.74 -16.62
N LEU A 173 -7.74 0.57 -16.62
CA LEU A 173 -8.69 1.19 -15.71
C LEU A 173 -10.13 0.72 -15.95
N SER A 174 -10.52 0.50 -17.21
CA SER A 174 -11.83 -0.08 -17.55
C SER A 174 -12.02 -1.45 -16.89
N THR A 175 -11.01 -2.32 -16.96
CA THR A 175 -11.02 -3.61 -16.27
C THR A 175 -11.02 -3.45 -14.75
N ALA A 176 -10.19 -2.55 -14.21
CA ALA A 176 -10.18 -2.30 -12.77
C ALA A 176 -11.56 -1.85 -12.24
N ARG A 177 -12.28 -1.04 -13.02
CA ARG A 177 -13.66 -0.61 -12.72
C ARG A 177 -14.65 -1.77 -12.82
N SER A 178 -14.60 -2.59 -13.87
CA SER A 178 -15.53 -3.72 -14.04
C SER A 178 -15.38 -4.78 -12.94
N GLU A 179 -14.17 -4.97 -12.42
CA GLU A 179 -13.89 -5.91 -11.33
C GLU A 179 -14.11 -5.33 -9.92
N GLY A 180 -14.42 -4.03 -9.83
CA GLY A 180 -14.56 -3.34 -8.54
C GLY A 180 -13.25 -3.33 -7.72
N ILE A 181 -12.11 -3.17 -8.39
CA ILE A 181 -10.77 -3.14 -7.78
C ILE A 181 -10.12 -1.76 -7.90
N VAL A 182 -10.91 -0.69 -7.97
CA VAL A 182 -10.45 0.70 -7.98
C VAL A 182 -11.32 1.56 -7.06
N GLY A 183 -10.70 2.50 -6.35
CA GLY A 183 -11.39 3.48 -5.50
C GLY A 183 -10.41 4.40 -4.79
N ASP A 184 -10.92 5.37 -4.02
CA ASP A 184 -10.09 6.40 -3.38
C ASP A 184 -9.39 5.91 -2.08
N GLY A 185 -9.64 4.67 -1.67
CA GLY A 185 -9.00 4.05 -0.51
C GLY A 185 -9.11 2.53 -0.54
N LEU A 186 -8.11 1.85 0.02
CA LEU A 186 -8.08 0.40 0.10
C LEU A 186 -9.14 -0.13 1.10
N PRO A 187 -10.08 -0.99 0.68
CA PRO A 187 -11.03 -1.60 1.60
C PRO A 187 -10.36 -2.68 2.46
N VAL A 188 -10.06 -2.30 3.70
CA VAL A 188 -9.46 -3.16 4.73
C VAL A 188 -10.50 -4.03 5.44
N THR A 189 -10.08 -5.24 5.84
CA THR A 189 -10.88 -6.17 6.64
C THR A 189 -10.31 -6.25 8.04
N VAL A 190 -11.20 -6.37 9.04
CA VAL A 190 -10.77 -6.70 10.40
C VAL A 190 -10.67 -8.22 10.46
N GLY A 191 -9.44 -8.73 10.57
CA GLY A 191 -9.24 -10.16 10.82
C GLY A 191 -9.86 -10.54 12.17
N THR A 192 -10.66 -11.61 12.21
CA THR A 192 -11.15 -12.25 13.45
C THR A 192 -10.06 -12.96 14.24
N ASN A 193 -8.83 -13.01 13.74
CA ASN A 193 -7.71 -13.69 14.38
C ASN A 193 -6.77 -12.65 15.02
N VAL A 194 -7.17 -12.15 16.18
CA VAL A 194 -6.29 -11.42 17.08
C VAL A 194 -6.08 -12.32 18.29
N LEU A 195 -4.84 -12.81 18.42
CA LEU A 195 -4.24 -13.51 19.57
C LEU A 195 -4.54 -15.02 19.69
N GLU A 196 -3.81 -15.83 18.92
CA GLU A 196 -3.29 -17.08 19.51
C GLU A 196 -1.78 -17.15 19.28
N HIS A 197 -1.06 -17.31 20.39
CA HIS A 197 0.36 -17.62 20.49
C HIS A 197 1.39 -16.51 20.22
N VAL A 198 1.74 -15.79 21.29
CA VAL A 198 3.13 -15.43 21.58
C VAL A 198 3.45 -15.99 22.97
N ASP A 199 4.38 -16.96 23.01
CA ASP A 199 5.11 -17.45 24.18
C ASP A 199 4.33 -17.66 25.48
N GLY A 200 3.50 -18.71 25.52
CA GLY A 200 3.10 -19.36 26.77
C GLY A 200 2.13 -18.60 27.68
N VAL A 201 1.69 -17.40 27.32
CA VAL A 201 0.66 -16.66 28.08
C VAL A 201 -0.71 -16.89 27.46
N LYS A 202 -1.55 -17.68 28.14
CA LYS A 202 -2.98 -17.78 27.83
C LYS A 202 -3.65 -16.44 28.16
N ILE A 203 -4.01 -15.67 27.13
CA ILE A 203 -4.91 -14.52 27.30
C ILE A 203 -6.34 -15.08 27.20
N SER A 204 -6.93 -15.43 28.34
CA SER A 204 -8.33 -15.83 28.40
C SER A 204 -9.23 -14.62 28.19
N GLN A 205 -10.24 -14.78 27.33
CA GLN A 205 -11.35 -13.83 27.16
C GLN A 205 -11.97 -13.49 28.52
N SER A 206 -11.78 -12.25 28.98
CA SER A 206 -12.67 -11.46 29.84
C SER A 206 -11.95 -10.18 30.24
N ALA A 207 -12.50 -9.03 29.86
CA ALA A 207 -12.00 -7.72 30.27
C ALA A 207 -12.38 -7.46 31.75
N HIS A 208 -11.71 -8.13 32.69
CA HIS A 208 -11.64 -7.75 34.10
C HIS A 208 -10.48 -8.53 34.75
N ASN A 209 -9.59 -7.81 35.42
CA ASN A 209 -8.41 -8.27 36.17
C ASN A 209 -7.13 -8.57 35.37
N ILE A 210 -6.33 -7.52 35.11
CA ILE A 210 -4.86 -7.65 35.09
C ILE A 210 -4.28 -6.44 35.84
N GLU A 211 -4.38 -6.47 37.17
CA GLU A 211 -3.37 -5.85 38.02
C GLU A 211 -2.61 -6.98 38.70
N ARG A 212 -1.27 -6.91 38.60
CA ARG A 212 -0.22 -7.64 39.34
C ARG A 212 0.60 -8.63 38.49
N GLU A 213 1.91 -8.42 38.61
CA GLU A 213 3.06 -9.25 38.20
C GLU A 213 3.36 -9.25 36.68
N SER A 214 4.59 -9.08 36.18
CA SER A 214 5.94 -9.18 36.75
C SER A 214 6.96 -8.43 35.87
N SER A 215 8.13 -8.17 36.46
CA SER A 215 9.30 -7.47 35.95
C SER A 215 10.10 -8.29 34.92
N THR A 216 9.94 -7.97 33.63
CA THR A 216 10.89 -8.35 32.57
C THR A 216 11.23 -7.11 31.72
N PRO A 217 12.52 -6.86 31.38
CA PRO A 217 12.95 -5.64 30.69
C PRO A 217 12.33 -5.44 29.30
N GLY A 218 11.87 -6.50 28.63
CA GLY A 218 11.23 -6.43 27.30
C GLY A 218 9.76 -5.98 27.30
N LEU A 219 9.05 -6.08 28.44
CA LEU A 219 7.65 -5.65 28.55
C LEU A 219 7.50 -4.13 28.71
N VAL A 220 8.57 -3.42 29.03
CA VAL A 220 8.57 -1.96 29.23
C VAL A 220 8.40 -1.21 27.89
N ASP A 221 8.92 -1.76 26.79
CA ASP A 221 8.76 -1.15 25.45
C ASP A 221 7.37 -1.37 24.86
N ILE A 222 6.73 -2.50 25.18
CA ILE A 222 5.35 -2.80 24.78
C ILE A 222 4.37 -1.95 25.61
N LYS A 223 4.58 -1.83 26.93
CA LYS A 223 3.79 -0.94 27.79
C LYS A 223 3.96 0.53 27.43
N LYS A 224 5.16 0.97 27.02
CA LYS A 224 5.36 2.33 26.48
C LYS A 224 4.65 2.52 25.13
N GLN A 225 4.64 1.51 24.24
CA GLN A 225 3.92 1.57 22.96
C GLN A 225 2.41 1.60 23.14
N PHE A 226 1.86 0.89 24.13
CA PHE A 226 0.44 0.96 24.49
C PHE A 226 0.07 2.29 25.19
N ASN A 227 0.91 2.82 26.09
CA ASN A 227 0.63 4.10 26.77
C ASN A 227 0.66 5.33 25.85
N VAL A 228 1.38 5.27 24.72
CA VAL A 228 1.32 6.31 23.67
C VAL A 228 -0.05 6.28 22.95
N ILE A 229 -0.72 5.13 22.94
CA ILE A 229 -2.04 4.93 22.32
C ILE A 229 -3.17 5.14 23.34
N GLU A 230 -2.96 4.87 24.64
CA GLU A 230 -3.96 4.99 25.70
C GLU A 230 -4.21 6.42 26.22
N ASN A 231 -3.35 7.40 25.92
CA ASN A 231 -3.57 8.80 26.36
C ASN A 231 -4.60 9.59 25.53
N LEU A 232 -5.34 8.92 24.65
CA LEU A 232 -6.55 9.47 24.02
C LEU A 232 -7.77 8.93 24.78
N GLN A 233 -8.11 9.61 25.86
CA GLN A 233 -9.22 9.27 26.75
C GLN A 233 -10.57 9.32 26.01
N HIS A 234 -11.09 8.16 25.59
CA HIS A 234 -12.29 7.52 26.17
C HIS A 234 -12.84 6.39 25.28
N SER A 235 -12.81 5.18 25.86
CA SER A 235 -13.63 4.00 25.59
C SER A 235 -13.23 3.05 24.42
N PRO A 236 -13.17 1.73 24.69
CA PRO A 236 -12.45 0.74 23.90
C PRO A 236 -13.35 0.06 22.86
N ALA A 237 -12.73 -0.40 21.77
CA ALA A 237 -13.33 -1.13 20.65
C ALA A 237 -14.23 -0.29 19.71
N ARG A 238 -13.61 0.27 18.65
CA ARG A 238 -14.10 0.19 17.24
C ARG A 238 -13.35 1.06 16.20
N ILE A 239 -12.42 1.94 16.58
CA ILE A 239 -11.92 2.98 15.65
C ILE A 239 -10.37 3.12 15.67
N ILE A 240 -9.62 2.09 15.30
CA ILE A 240 -8.15 2.23 15.12
C ILE A 240 -7.68 1.98 13.69
N VAL A 241 -8.51 1.38 12.83
CA VAL A 241 -8.22 1.30 11.38
C VAL A 241 -8.90 2.42 10.58
N VAL A 242 -10.01 2.98 11.11
CA VAL A 242 -10.81 3.99 10.39
C VAL A 242 -10.19 5.41 10.45
N LEU A 243 -9.26 5.69 11.37
CA LEU A 243 -8.61 7.00 11.45
C LEU A 243 -7.31 7.14 10.62
N PHE A 244 -6.68 6.06 10.15
CA PHE A 244 -5.40 6.20 9.42
C PHE A 244 -5.54 6.50 7.92
N LEU A 245 -6.74 6.37 7.33
CA LEU A 245 -7.01 6.66 5.92
C LEU A 245 -7.94 7.86 5.68
N LYS A 246 -8.47 8.49 6.74
CA LYS A 246 -9.43 9.60 6.63
C LYS A 246 -8.86 10.98 7.01
N VAL A 247 -7.57 11.05 7.33
CA VAL A 247 -6.91 12.27 7.83
C VAL A 247 -6.53 13.26 6.73
N ASP A 248 -6.38 12.85 5.46
CA ASP A 248 -6.03 13.80 4.37
C ASP A 248 -7.24 14.40 3.63
N THR A 249 -8.44 13.83 3.76
CA THR A 249 -9.63 14.43 3.12
C THR A 249 -10.18 15.63 3.89
N ASN A 250 -9.96 15.71 5.21
CA ASN A 250 -10.42 16.84 6.03
C ASN A 250 -9.46 18.02 6.06
N ALA A 251 -8.18 17.86 5.67
CA ALA A 251 -7.23 18.97 5.63
C ALA A 251 -7.50 19.96 4.47
N ARG A 252 -8.25 19.54 3.44
CA ARG A 252 -8.65 20.41 2.31
C ARG A 252 -9.99 21.13 2.49
N ALA A 253 -10.83 20.70 3.42
CA ALA A 253 -12.10 21.38 3.71
C ALA A 253 -11.92 22.64 4.60
N LEU A 254 -10.77 22.76 5.30
CA LEU A 254 -10.48 23.88 6.20
C LEU A 254 -9.56 24.96 5.60
N ALA A 255 -9.10 24.79 4.36
CA ALA A 255 -8.25 25.76 3.66
C ALA A 255 -8.98 26.49 2.50
N ALA A 256 -10.29 26.27 2.35
CA ALA A 256 -11.12 26.91 1.32
C ALA A 256 -12.07 27.99 1.85
N ASP A 257 -12.09 28.23 3.18
CA ASP A 257 -12.95 29.23 3.85
C ASP A 257 -12.14 30.21 4.74
N SER A 258 -10.97 30.63 4.27
CA SER A 258 -10.18 31.70 4.90
C SER A 258 -9.51 32.61 3.89
#